data_AF-A0A1V5XNE1-F1
#
_entry.id   AF-A0A1V5XNE1-F1
#
_cell.length_a   1.000
_cell.length_b   1.000
_cell.length_c   1.000
_cell.angle_alpha   90.00
_cell.angle_beta   90.00
_cell.angle_gamma   90.00
#
_symmetry.space_group_name_H-M   'P 1'
#
loop_
_entity.id
_entity.type
_entity.pdbx_description
1 polymer ?
#
loop_
_entity_poly.entity_id
_entity_poly.type
_entity_poly.pdbx_seq_one_letter_code
_entity_poly.pdbx_strand_id
1 'polypeptide(L)'
;MTESTVRYGRDVWMALAAVGWADGKLDSEEADAIVRTALDEGIELEEIADIEEATQNPIDLGDIDLSKLTKEDRLFIFAVANWLARIDGEVTENERAALKKLGETLKIPEKPQLHAEHIAWEVAQSSDGLRPAFYNLPKVKELIRERLAEAKRLKEESKSGTSADET
;
A
#
# COMPACT_ATOMS: atom_id res chain seq x y z
N MET A 1 -16.68 15.82 16.33
CA MET A 1 -15.80 15.93 15.15
C MET A 1 -15.64 14.52 14.64
N THR A 2 -16.34 14.16 13.56
CA THR A 2 -16.21 12.81 12.97
C THR A 2 -14.94 12.80 12.15
N GLU A 3 -13.85 12.30 12.72
CA GLU A 3 -12.70 11.86 11.94
C GLU A 3 -13.24 10.94 10.85
N SER A 4 -13.12 11.36 9.59
CA SER A 4 -13.40 10.48 8.47
C SER A 4 -12.29 9.44 8.43
N THR A 5 -12.46 8.37 9.21
CA THR A 5 -11.67 7.14 9.06
C THR A 5 -11.84 6.72 7.62
N VAL A 6 -10.80 6.93 6.82
CA VAL A 6 -10.82 6.58 5.42
C VAL A 6 -10.82 5.07 5.36
N ARG A 7 -12.00 4.46 5.22
CA ARG A 7 -12.11 3.00 5.11
C ARG A 7 -11.53 2.56 3.77
N TYR A 8 -10.62 1.58 3.82
CA TYR A 8 -10.23 0.85 2.62
C TYR A 8 -11.32 -0.15 2.27
N GLY A 9 -11.51 -0.44 0.98
CA GLY A 9 -12.38 -1.55 0.57
C GLY A 9 -11.66 -2.88 0.67
N ARG A 10 -12.42 -3.98 0.74
CA ARG A 10 -11.92 -5.37 0.68
C ARG A 10 -10.80 -5.59 -0.34
N ASP A 11 -10.91 -5.01 -1.53
CA ASP A 11 -9.96 -5.19 -2.64
C ASP A 11 -8.52 -4.78 -2.30
N VAL A 12 -8.32 -3.82 -1.39
CA VAL A 12 -6.98 -3.40 -0.94
C VAL A 12 -6.30 -4.53 -0.17
N TRP A 13 -7.04 -5.17 0.73
CA TRP A 13 -6.54 -6.27 1.56
C TRP A 13 -6.32 -7.53 0.75
N MET A 14 -7.23 -7.82 -0.20
CA MET A 14 -7.01 -8.89 -1.17
C MET A 14 -5.75 -8.65 -2.00
N ALA A 15 -5.49 -7.40 -2.41
CA ALA A 15 -4.27 -7.10 -3.15
C ALA A 15 -3.01 -7.34 -2.30
N LEU A 16 -3.05 -7.07 -0.99
CA LEU A 16 -1.95 -7.38 -0.08
C LEU A 16 -1.74 -8.89 0.08
N ALA A 17 -2.82 -9.66 0.23
CA ALA A 17 -2.72 -11.13 0.28
C ALA A 17 -2.15 -11.70 -1.03
N ALA A 18 -2.58 -11.19 -2.20
CA ALA A 18 -2.03 -11.59 -3.50
C ALA A 18 -0.53 -11.28 -3.65
N VAL A 19 -0.05 -10.19 -3.05
CA VAL A 19 1.38 -9.88 -2.99
C VAL A 19 2.13 -10.85 -2.10
N GLY A 20 1.58 -11.17 -0.93
CA GLY A 20 2.16 -12.18 -0.04
C GLY A 20 2.26 -13.56 -0.69
N TRP A 21 1.32 -13.91 -1.57
CA TRP A 21 1.37 -15.14 -2.35
C TRP A 21 2.28 -15.08 -3.59
N ALA A 22 2.90 -13.95 -3.91
CA ALA A 22 3.56 -13.77 -5.20
C ALA A 22 4.80 -14.66 -5.41
N ASP A 23 5.44 -15.11 -4.34
CA ASP A 23 6.54 -16.08 -4.37
C ASP A 23 6.08 -17.53 -4.14
N GLY A 24 4.76 -17.73 -3.97
CA GLY A 24 4.12 -19.00 -3.68
C GLY A 24 3.97 -19.33 -2.20
N LYS A 25 4.34 -18.43 -1.29
CA LYS A 25 4.25 -18.66 0.15
C LYS A 25 3.88 -17.38 0.92
N LEU A 26 2.70 -17.39 1.53
CA LEU A 26 2.34 -16.44 2.57
C LEU A 26 2.49 -17.12 3.94
N ASP A 27 3.29 -16.55 4.84
CA ASP A 27 3.43 -17.11 6.20
C ASP A 27 2.30 -16.66 7.14
N SER A 28 2.15 -17.36 8.26
CA SER A 28 1.07 -17.12 9.21
C SER A 28 1.18 -15.76 9.91
N GLU A 29 2.38 -15.25 10.15
CA GLU A 29 2.56 -13.93 10.80
C GLU A 29 2.14 -12.80 9.85
N GLU A 30 2.48 -12.92 8.57
CA GLU A 30 2.05 -11.99 7.52
C GLU A 30 0.53 -12.06 7.27
N ALA A 31 -0.03 -13.26 7.20
CA ALA A 31 -1.47 -13.48 7.07
C ALA A 31 -2.24 -12.86 8.26
N ASP A 32 -1.79 -13.14 9.49
CA ASP A 32 -2.39 -12.59 10.71
C ASP A 32 -2.29 -11.07 10.73
N ALA A 33 -1.18 -10.50 10.26
CA ALA A 33 -1.01 -9.07 10.19
C ALA A 33 -1.98 -8.41 9.19
N ILE A 34 -2.17 -9.02 8.01
CA ILE A 34 -3.13 -8.52 7.02
C ILE A 34 -4.55 -8.51 7.60
N VAL A 35 -4.99 -9.63 8.19
CA VAL A 35 -6.34 -9.79 8.76
C VAL A 35 -6.55 -8.86 9.94
N ARG A 36 -5.61 -8.84 10.89
CA ARG A 36 -5.67 -7.95 12.06
C ARG A 36 -5.78 -6.49 11.65
N THR A 37 -4.98 -6.08 10.66
CA THR A 37 -5.02 -4.67 10.26
C THR A 37 -6.29 -4.31 9.50
N ALA A 38 -6.86 -5.25 8.72
CA ALA A 38 -8.18 -5.08 8.13
C ALA A 38 -9.28 -4.88 9.20
N LEU A 39 -9.20 -5.65 10.29
CA LEU A 39 -10.10 -5.50 11.45
C LEU A 39 -9.93 -4.13 12.13
N ASP A 40 -8.69 -3.70 12.36
CA ASP A 40 -8.39 -2.41 13.00
C ASP A 40 -8.88 -1.22 12.15
N GLU A 41 -8.91 -1.35 10.83
CA GLU A 41 -9.46 -0.35 9.88
C GLU A 41 -11.00 -0.38 9.77
N GLY A 42 -11.67 -1.30 10.49
CA GLY A 42 -13.12 -1.37 10.59
C GLY A 42 -13.79 -1.95 9.35
N ILE A 43 -13.14 -2.90 8.68
CA ILE A 43 -13.74 -3.73 7.63
C ILE A 43 -14.85 -4.59 8.26
N GLU A 44 -15.95 -4.78 7.52
CA GLU A 44 -17.09 -5.56 7.99
C GLU A 44 -16.71 -7.05 8.08
N LEU A 45 -17.27 -7.79 9.05
CA LEU A 45 -16.89 -9.19 9.32
C LEU A 45 -17.04 -10.12 8.10
N GLU A 46 -18.01 -9.84 7.22
CA GLU A 46 -18.23 -10.59 5.99
C GLU A 46 -17.08 -10.41 4.99
N GLU A 47 -16.53 -9.20 4.88
CA GLU A 47 -15.36 -8.91 4.05
C GLU A 47 -14.07 -9.44 4.68
N ILE A 48 -14.00 -9.51 6.02
CA ILE A 48 -12.87 -10.14 6.72
C ILE A 48 -12.76 -11.62 6.40
N ALA A 49 -13.87 -12.34 6.33
CA ALA A 49 -13.86 -13.76 5.96
C ALA A 49 -13.26 -13.97 4.55
N ASP A 50 -13.59 -13.10 3.61
CA ASP A 50 -12.99 -13.14 2.26
C ASP A 50 -11.48 -12.83 2.28
N ILE A 51 -11.02 -11.96 3.19
CA ILE A 51 -9.61 -11.63 3.37
C ILE A 51 -8.87 -12.80 4.01
N GLU A 52 -9.44 -13.45 5.03
CA GLU A 52 -8.90 -14.67 5.63
C GLU A 52 -8.80 -15.82 4.62
N GLU A 53 -9.81 -15.99 3.76
CA GLU A 53 -9.75 -16.99 2.69
C GLU A 53 -8.63 -16.69 1.70
N ALA A 54 -8.45 -15.42 1.34
CA ALA A 54 -7.38 -14.95 0.48
C ALA A 54 -5.98 -15.09 1.10
N THR A 55 -5.85 -15.05 2.43
CA THR A 55 -4.57 -15.29 3.10
C THR A 55 -4.27 -16.78 3.27
N GLN A 56 -5.28 -17.65 3.16
CA GLN A 56 -5.11 -19.10 3.22
C GLN A 56 -4.94 -19.77 1.85
N ASN A 57 -5.43 -19.14 0.79
CA ASN A 57 -5.40 -19.66 -0.57
C ASN A 57 -4.70 -18.69 -1.52
N PRO A 58 -3.81 -19.16 -2.41
CA PRO A 58 -3.18 -18.31 -3.41
C PRO A 58 -4.20 -17.59 -4.28
N ILE A 59 -4.06 -16.27 -4.41
CA ILE A 59 -4.86 -15.42 -5.28
C ILE A 59 -3.95 -14.59 -6.19
N ASP A 60 -4.35 -14.38 -7.46
CA ASP A 60 -3.62 -13.52 -8.39
C ASP A 60 -4.18 -12.09 -8.33
N LEU A 61 -3.30 -11.09 -8.43
CA LEU A 61 -3.69 -9.69 -8.59
C LEU A 61 -4.58 -9.45 -9.81
N GLY A 62 -4.46 -10.31 -10.84
CA GLY A 62 -5.33 -10.28 -12.03
C GLY A 62 -6.78 -10.65 -11.76
N ASP A 63 -7.08 -11.33 -10.65
CA ASP A 63 -8.42 -11.74 -10.25
C ASP A 63 -9.16 -10.68 -9.43
N ILE A 64 -8.46 -9.61 -9.04
CA ILE A 64 -9.00 -8.50 -8.23
C ILE A 64 -9.43 -7.35 -9.16
N ASP A 65 -10.61 -6.78 -8.91
CA ASP A 65 -11.08 -5.59 -9.63
C ASP A 65 -10.33 -4.32 -9.17
N LEU A 66 -9.14 -4.10 -9.74
CA LEU A 66 -8.31 -2.93 -9.43
C LEU A 66 -8.84 -1.62 -10.05
N SER A 67 -9.94 -1.66 -10.82
CA SER A 67 -10.45 -0.50 -11.57
C SER A 67 -11.00 0.61 -10.67
N LYS A 68 -11.44 0.24 -9.46
CA LYS A 68 -12.01 1.15 -8.46
C LYS A 68 -10.96 1.82 -7.56
N LEU A 69 -9.71 1.35 -7.62
CA LEU A 69 -8.64 1.87 -6.77
C LEU A 69 -8.30 3.31 -7.16
N THR A 70 -8.24 4.20 -6.17
CA THR A 70 -7.76 5.56 -6.36
C THR A 70 -6.23 5.58 -6.51
N LYS A 71 -5.67 6.74 -6.88
CA LYS A 71 -4.21 6.90 -6.91
C LYS A 71 -3.58 6.70 -5.51
N GLU A 72 -4.29 7.11 -4.45
CA GLU A 72 -3.86 6.91 -3.06
C GLU A 72 -3.83 5.41 -2.74
N ASP A 73 -4.88 4.67 -3.07
CA ASP A 73 -4.96 3.22 -2.79
C ASP A 73 -3.85 2.43 -3.49
N ARG A 74 -3.57 2.74 -4.76
CA ARG A 74 -2.51 2.07 -5.50
C ARG A 74 -1.13 2.32 -4.90
N LEU A 75 -0.84 3.57 -4.50
CA LEU A 75 0.43 3.88 -3.83
C LEU A 75 0.51 3.24 -2.45
N PHE A 76 -0.62 3.15 -1.74
CA PHE A 76 -0.70 2.50 -0.45
C PHE A 76 -0.41 1.00 -0.55
N ILE A 77 -1.10 0.27 -1.43
CA ILE A 77 -0.85 -1.16 -1.67
C ILE A 77 0.63 -1.39 -2.01
N PHE A 78 1.20 -0.56 -2.90
CA PHE A 78 2.61 -0.69 -3.29
C PHE A 78 3.58 -0.40 -2.13
N ALA A 79 3.29 0.60 -1.28
CA ALA A 79 4.10 0.92 -0.11
C ALA A 79 4.08 -0.24 0.90
N VAL A 80 2.90 -0.77 1.22
CA VAL A 80 2.72 -1.86 2.18
C VAL A 80 3.35 -3.17 1.67
N ALA A 81 3.19 -3.47 0.37
CA ALA A 81 3.89 -4.58 -0.28
C ALA A 81 5.42 -4.49 -0.12
N ASN A 82 5.99 -3.29 -0.31
CA ASN A 82 7.42 -3.08 -0.11
C ASN A 82 7.85 -3.24 1.35
N TRP A 83 6.98 -2.91 2.29
CA TRP A 83 7.23 -3.17 3.70
C TRP A 83 7.23 -4.68 3.97
N LEU A 84 6.16 -5.38 3.56
CA LEU A 84 5.97 -6.82 3.74
C LEU A 84 7.21 -7.62 3.32
N ALA A 85 7.64 -7.44 2.08
CA ALA A 85 8.80 -8.11 1.49
C ALA A 85 10.16 -7.78 2.15
N ARG A 86 10.19 -6.93 3.20
CA ARG A 86 11.40 -6.52 3.91
C ARG A 86 11.36 -6.84 5.41
N ILE A 87 10.31 -7.50 5.89
CA ILE A 87 10.11 -7.75 7.32
C ILE A 87 11.14 -8.70 7.91
N ASP A 88 11.50 -9.71 7.14
CA ASP A 88 12.56 -10.66 7.48
C ASP A 88 13.98 -10.06 7.31
N GLY A 89 14.07 -8.84 6.77
CA GLY A 89 15.30 -8.06 6.63
C GLY A 89 15.97 -8.14 5.26
N GLU A 90 15.51 -9.01 4.35
CA GLU A 90 16.12 -9.17 3.02
C GLU A 90 15.09 -9.40 1.92
N VAL A 91 15.02 -8.49 0.95
CA VAL A 91 14.25 -8.74 -0.29
C VAL A 91 15.05 -9.67 -1.19
N THR A 92 14.49 -10.82 -1.51
CA THR A 92 14.99 -11.77 -2.52
C THR A 92 14.80 -11.25 -3.95
N GLU A 93 15.40 -11.92 -4.94
CA GLU A 93 15.19 -11.55 -6.35
C GLU A 93 13.76 -11.82 -6.82
N ASN A 94 13.13 -12.86 -6.28
CA ASN A 94 11.74 -13.20 -6.60
C ASN A 94 10.79 -12.12 -6.07
N GLU A 95 11.00 -11.65 -4.84
CA GLU A 95 10.22 -10.55 -4.27
C GLU A 95 10.44 -9.23 -5.01
N ARG A 96 11.68 -8.92 -5.43
CA ARG A 96 11.94 -7.77 -6.32
C ARG A 96 11.15 -7.86 -7.62
N ALA A 97 11.12 -9.04 -8.25
CA ALA A 97 10.35 -9.25 -9.47
C ALA A 97 8.83 -9.13 -9.22
N ALA A 98 8.35 -9.65 -8.10
CA ALA A 98 6.95 -9.54 -7.68
C ALA A 98 6.54 -8.07 -7.43
N LEU A 99 7.36 -7.30 -6.71
CA LEU A 99 7.13 -5.87 -6.47
C LEU A 99 7.14 -5.07 -7.77
N LYS A 100 8.04 -5.38 -8.70
CA LYS A 100 8.06 -4.74 -10.02
C LYS A 100 6.76 -5.04 -10.79
N LYS A 101 6.35 -6.32 -10.85
CA LYS A 101 5.09 -6.75 -11.49
C LYS A 101 3.88 -6.06 -10.83
N LEU A 102 3.88 -5.94 -9.50
CA LEU A 102 2.84 -5.22 -8.76
C LEU A 102 2.75 -3.75 -9.19
N GLY A 103 3.88 -3.04 -9.27
CA GLY A 103 3.92 -1.64 -9.72
C GLY A 103 3.37 -1.46 -11.14
N GLU A 104 3.68 -2.40 -12.03
CA GLU A 104 3.16 -2.45 -13.41
C GLU A 104 1.64 -2.72 -13.43
N THR A 105 1.17 -3.72 -12.68
CA THR A 105 -0.26 -4.07 -12.56
C THR A 105 -1.09 -2.92 -11.97
N LEU A 106 -0.57 -2.23 -10.96
CA LEU A 106 -1.16 -1.04 -10.37
C LEU A 106 -0.97 0.22 -11.23
N LYS A 107 -0.30 0.12 -12.39
CA LYS A 107 -0.07 1.23 -13.32
C LYS A 107 0.58 2.44 -12.64
N ILE A 108 1.50 2.19 -11.72
CA ILE A 108 2.21 3.23 -10.97
C ILE A 108 3.51 3.55 -11.73
N PRO A 109 3.76 4.81 -12.12
CA PRO A 109 5.05 5.18 -12.72
C PRO A 109 6.21 5.02 -11.71
N GLU A 110 7.42 4.81 -12.21
CA GLU A 110 8.62 4.51 -11.41
C GLU A 110 8.92 5.56 -10.31
N LYS A 111 8.86 6.86 -10.63
CA LYS A 111 9.13 7.91 -9.63
C LYS A 111 8.17 7.87 -8.43
N PRO A 112 6.84 7.78 -8.62
CA PRO A 112 5.89 7.50 -7.54
C PRO A 112 6.14 6.18 -6.79
N GLN A 113 6.61 5.12 -7.45
CA GLN A 113 6.97 3.86 -6.77
C GLN A 113 8.09 4.09 -5.74
N LEU A 114 9.17 4.78 -6.14
CA LEU A 114 10.28 5.12 -5.24
C LEU A 114 9.83 5.95 -4.03
N HIS A 115 8.89 6.87 -4.23
CA HIS A 115 8.32 7.65 -3.12
C HIS A 115 7.49 6.81 -2.17
N ALA A 116 6.68 5.88 -2.69
CA ALA A 116 5.89 4.96 -1.88
C ALA A 116 6.79 4.01 -1.05
N GLU A 117 7.87 3.51 -1.66
CA GLU A 117 8.89 2.71 -0.97
C GLU A 117 9.56 3.49 0.18
N HIS A 118 9.99 4.72 -0.09
CA HIS A 118 10.59 5.58 0.94
C HIS A 118 9.63 5.85 2.11
N ILE A 119 8.33 6.07 1.84
CA ILE A 119 7.33 6.29 2.89
C ILE A 119 7.21 5.04 3.77
N ALA A 120 7.10 3.86 3.18
CA ALA A 120 7.04 2.61 3.94
C ALA A 120 8.27 2.46 4.86
N TRP A 121 9.45 2.77 4.34
CA TRP A 121 10.71 2.68 5.08
C TRP A 121 10.82 3.73 6.19
N GLU A 122 10.33 4.95 5.95
CA GLU A 122 10.26 6.02 6.95
C GLU A 122 9.40 5.61 8.15
N VAL A 123 8.25 4.99 7.88
CA VAL A 123 7.35 4.51 8.95
C VAL A 123 7.95 3.29 9.66
N ALA A 124 8.54 2.35 8.94
CA ALA A 124 9.14 1.14 9.52
C ALA A 124 10.27 1.43 10.53
N GLN A 125 11.01 2.53 10.35
CA GLN A 125 12.07 2.95 11.27
C GLN A 125 11.61 3.91 12.37
N SER A 126 10.38 4.43 12.29
CA SER A 126 9.86 5.34 13.31
C SER A 126 9.63 4.60 14.64
N SER A 127 9.83 5.31 15.76
CA SER A 127 9.98 4.76 17.12
C SER A 127 8.76 4.05 17.74
N ASP A 128 7.65 3.93 17.01
CA ASP A 128 6.53 3.03 17.35
C ASP A 128 6.76 1.58 16.86
N GLY A 129 7.82 1.34 16.07
CA GLY A 129 8.16 0.07 15.41
C GLY A 129 8.96 -0.93 16.24
N LEU A 130 8.67 -1.12 17.53
CA LEU A 130 9.37 -2.17 18.32
C LEU A 130 9.04 -3.61 17.89
N ARG A 131 8.15 -3.82 16.93
CA ARG A 131 8.16 -5.00 16.05
C ARG A 131 7.74 -4.60 14.63
N PRO A 132 8.52 -4.94 13.59
CA PRO A 132 8.09 -4.84 12.18
C PRO A 132 6.70 -5.47 11.92
N ALA A 133 6.30 -6.44 12.75
CA ALA A 133 5.02 -7.13 12.72
C ALA A 133 3.77 -6.29 13.08
N PHE A 134 3.90 -5.05 13.56
CA PHE A 134 2.75 -4.24 14.00
C PHE A 134 2.41 -3.05 13.08
N TYR A 135 2.84 -3.10 11.82
CA TYR A 135 2.50 -2.17 10.72
C TYR A 135 1.70 -0.94 11.11
N ASN A 136 2.34 0.24 11.11
CA ASN A 136 1.60 1.49 11.25
C ASN A 136 1.04 1.93 9.89
N LEU A 137 0.08 1.15 9.37
CA LEU A 137 -0.61 1.42 8.10
C LEU A 137 -1.33 2.77 8.06
N PRO A 138 -1.99 3.23 9.16
CA PRO A 138 -2.54 4.58 9.20
C PRO A 138 -1.50 5.65 8.89
N LYS A 139 -0.27 5.49 9.42
CA LYS A 139 0.81 6.45 9.15
C LYS A 139 1.32 6.41 7.71
N VAL A 140 1.42 5.21 7.11
CA VAL A 140 1.77 5.07 5.68
C VAL A 140 0.75 5.81 4.81
N LYS A 141 -0.55 5.63 5.09
CA LYS A 141 -1.64 6.32 4.39
C LYS A 141 -1.55 7.84 4.52
N GLU A 142 -1.39 8.33 5.74
CA GLU A 142 -1.27 9.76 6.03
C GLU A 142 -0.15 10.39 5.20
N LEU A 143 1.05 9.80 5.25
CA LEU A 143 2.21 10.31 4.51
C LEU A 143 2.00 10.26 2.99
N ILE A 144 1.36 9.22 2.46
CA ILE A 144 1.01 9.15 1.02
C ILE A 144 0.08 10.31 0.65
N ARG A 145 -0.96 10.57 1.45
CA ARG A 145 -1.91 11.65 1.21
C ARG A 145 -1.23 13.02 1.26
N GLU A 146 -0.38 13.26 2.26
CA GLU A 146 0.38 14.50 2.41
C GLU A 146 1.26 14.77 1.18
N ARG A 147 2.04 13.77 0.75
CA ARG A 147 2.95 13.87 -0.41
C ARG A 147 2.18 14.06 -1.72
N LEU A 148 1.02 13.42 -1.86
CA LEU A 148 0.12 13.65 -3.00
C LEU A 148 -0.43 15.08 -3.03
N ALA A 149 -0.83 15.60 -1.88
CA ALA A 149 -1.32 16.98 -1.75
C ALA A 149 -0.22 18.00 -2.04
N GLU A 150 1.01 17.77 -1.55
CA GLU A 150 2.18 18.59 -1.83
C GLU A 150 2.53 18.59 -3.33
N ALA A 151 2.61 17.42 -3.95
CA ALA A 151 2.87 17.31 -5.39
C ALA A 151 1.81 18.02 -6.25
N LYS A 152 0.55 18.01 -5.80
CA LYS A 152 -0.53 18.77 -6.45
C LYS A 152 -0.31 20.27 -6.32
N ARG A 153 -0.01 20.78 -5.12
CA ARG A 153 0.29 22.21 -4.87
C ARG A 153 1.45 22.72 -5.72
N LEU A 154 2.58 22.00 -5.71
CA LEU A 154 3.77 22.37 -6.51
C LEU A 154 3.46 22.42 -8.02
N LYS A 155 2.61 21.52 -8.51
CA LYS A 155 2.17 21.50 -9.91
C LYS A 155 1.25 22.68 -10.25
N GLU A 156 0.42 23.12 -9.30
CA GLU A 156 -0.45 24.29 -9.45
C GLU A 156 0.36 25.60 -9.43
N GLU A 157 1.34 25.72 -8.53
CA GLU A 157 2.27 26.85 -8.45
C GLU A 157 3.16 26.96 -9.69
N SER A 158 3.66 25.83 -10.20
CA SER A 158 4.45 25.81 -11.44
C SER A 158 3.63 26.22 -12.66
N LYS A 159 2.31 25.99 -12.66
CA LYS A 159 1.40 26.38 -13.75
C LYS A 159 0.99 27.86 -13.67
N SER A 160 0.85 28.42 -12.47
CA SER A 160 0.50 29.83 -12.30
C SER A 160 1.69 30.77 -12.58
N GLY A 161 2.91 30.33 -12.29
CA GLY A 161 4.14 31.09 -12.57
C GLY A 161 4.46 31.24 -14.07
N THR A 162 4.03 30.33 -14.93
CA THR A 162 4.27 30.40 -16.39
C THR A 162 3.31 31.33 -17.13
N SER A 163 2.17 31.71 -16.53
CA SER A 163 1.17 32.57 -17.19
C SER A 163 1.42 34.08 -17.05
N ALA A 164 2.45 34.50 -16.30
CA ALA A 164 2.68 35.91 -15.96
C ALA A 164 3.78 36.60 -16.78
N ASP A 165 4.42 35.90 -17.72
CA ASP A 165 5.56 36.40 -18.52
C ASP A 165 5.25 36.47 -20.03
N GLU A 166 3.97 36.50 -20.42
CA GLU A 166 3.53 36.74 -21.81
C GLU A 166 2.52 37.89 -21.87
N THR A 167 2.97 39.13 -21.61
CA THR A 167 2.32 40.38 -22.06
C THR A 167 3.35 41.47 -22.30
#